data_AF-A0A0A8ECM6-F1
#
_entry.id   AF-A0A0A8ECM6-F1
#
_cell.length_a   1.000
_cell.length_b   1.000
_cell.length_c   1.000
_cell.angle_alpha   90.00
_cell.angle_beta   90.00
_cell.angle_gamma   90.00
#
_symmetry.space_group_name_H-M   'P 1'
#
loop_
_entity.id
_entity.type
_entity.pdbx_description
1 polymer ?
#
loop_
_entity_poly.entity_id
_entity_poly.type
_entity_poly.pdbx_seq_one_letter_code
_entity_poly.pdbx_strand_id
1 'polypeptide(L)'
;MIILISATVIGLILISLLVFGGGQVFMPVFSWFWEQLGKLGLKISQEQINEIFTVANSTPGVLSLKLAAVTGFLIGDYGIFGLVLSFIFLIIFILPAVFLVIFWLKIAKKTAIKNNIFWTNLIKIFQPVIIGIILALAFQLFTNLILVNYSFNSSKGYFLAKQSDEFLQGWRFWIFIFFAFFWTIIVFISYLRQTNIFLLVIIGIIIALVSLQPWL
;
A
#
# COMPACT_ATOMS: atom_id res chain seq x y z
N MET A 1 19.95 -12.26 12.00
CA MET A 1 19.47 -12.82 10.72
C MET A 1 18.33 -13.82 10.90
N ILE A 2 18.49 -14.92 11.66
CA ILE A 2 17.43 -15.93 11.85
C ILE A 2 16.14 -15.32 12.42
N ILE A 3 16.25 -14.52 13.50
CA ILE A 3 15.09 -13.85 14.12
C ILE A 3 14.37 -12.95 13.12
N LEU A 4 15.12 -12.20 12.32
CA LEU A 4 14.59 -11.31 11.29
C LEU A 4 13.80 -12.08 10.21
N ILE A 5 14.35 -13.20 9.74
CA ILE A 5 13.70 -14.07 8.76
C ILE A 5 12.42 -14.69 9.36
N SER A 6 12.48 -15.23 10.58
CA SER A 6 11.30 -15.81 11.24
C SER A 6 10.19 -14.78 11.47
N ALA A 7 10.54 -13.58 11.94
CA ALA A 7 9.59 -12.48 12.09
C ALA A 7 8.99 -12.08 10.74
N THR A 8 9.78 -12.11 9.68
CA THR A 8 9.32 -11.80 8.32
C THR A 8 8.34 -12.84 7.81
N VAL A 9 8.62 -14.13 8.01
CA VAL A 9 7.71 -15.24 7.64
C VAL A 9 6.35 -15.05 8.31
N ILE A 10 6.33 -14.82 9.63
CA ILE A 10 5.10 -14.62 10.39
C ILE A 10 4.36 -13.36 9.89
N GLY A 11 5.08 -12.25 9.72
CA GLY A 11 4.50 -10.99 9.25
C GLY A 11 3.88 -11.12 7.86
N LEU A 12 4.57 -11.75 6.91
CA LEU A 12 4.04 -11.96 5.56
C LEU A 12 2.83 -12.88 5.54
N ILE A 13 2.77 -13.91 6.38
CA ILE A 13 1.56 -14.75 6.52
C ILE A 13 0.39 -13.91 7.02
N LEU A 14 0.58 -13.10 8.07
CA LEU A 14 -0.48 -12.24 8.60
C LEU A 14 -0.94 -11.21 7.56
N ILE A 15 0.01 -10.54 6.90
CA ILE A 15 -0.30 -9.56 5.85
C ILE A 15 -1.05 -10.24 4.69
N SER A 16 -0.65 -11.45 4.27
CA SER A 16 -1.32 -12.18 3.18
C SER A 16 -2.79 -12.50 3.46
N LEU A 17 -3.16 -12.68 4.73
CA LEU A 17 -4.53 -12.94 5.17
C LEU A 17 -5.36 -11.65 5.29
N LEU A 18 -4.71 -10.49 5.43
CA LEU A 18 -5.35 -9.18 5.57
C LEU A 18 -5.48 -8.43 4.24
N VAL A 19 -4.57 -8.67 3.30
CA VAL A 19 -4.49 -7.95 2.03
C VAL A 19 -5.47 -8.53 1.01
N PHE A 20 -6.54 -7.80 0.72
CA PHE A 20 -7.48 -8.12 -0.37
C PHE A 20 -7.32 -7.13 -1.52
N GLY A 21 -6.83 -7.61 -2.67
CA GLY A 21 -7.07 -7.06 -4.03
C GLY A 21 -6.71 -5.60 -4.39
N GLY A 22 -6.50 -4.70 -3.43
CA GLY A 22 -6.27 -3.27 -3.65
C GLY A 22 -4.86 -2.87 -3.24
N GLY A 23 -3.87 -3.23 -4.07
CA GLY A 23 -2.45 -3.20 -3.70
C GLY A 23 -1.96 -1.93 -2.98
N GLN A 24 -2.36 -0.75 -3.47
CA GLN A 24 -1.84 0.54 -2.99
C GLN A 24 -2.27 0.90 -1.58
N VAL A 25 -3.47 0.44 -1.18
CA VAL A 25 -4.04 0.70 0.15
C VAL A 25 -3.21 0.02 1.26
N PHE A 26 -2.37 -0.95 0.89
CA PHE A 26 -1.53 -1.72 1.81
C PHE A 26 -0.07 -1.24 1.87
N MET A 27 0.31 -0.21 1.12
CA MET A 27 1.63 0.41 1.27
C MET A 27 1.94 0.83 2.71
N PRO A 28 1.01 1.45 3.48
CA PRO A 28 1.26 1.77 4.88
C PRO A 28 1.53 0.53 5.74
N VAL A 29 0.88 -0.60 5.43
CA VAL A 29 1.10 -1.86 6.16
C VAL A 29 2.50 -2.39 5.92
N PHE A 30 2.99 -2.37 4.68
CA PHE A 30 4.36 -2.77 4.36
C PHE A 30 5.41 -1.78 4.91
N SER A 31 5.15 -0.48 4.89
CA SER A 31 6.02 0.53 5.51
C SER A 31 6.17 0.28 7.01
N TRP A 32 5.04 0.10 7.71
CA TRP A 32 5.03 -0.25 9.12
C TRP A 32 5.75 -1.57 9.40
N PHE A 33 5.55 -2.57 8.55
CA PHE A 33 6.21 -3.86 8.67
C PHE A 33 7.73 -3.75 8.54
N TRP A 34 8.22 -3.04 7.52
CA TRP A 34 9.66 -2.79 7.36
C TRP A 34 10.24 -1.94 8.49
N GLU A 35 9.50 -0.96 9.03
CA GLU A 35 9.91 -0.24 10.25
C GLU A 35 10.07 -1.19 11.45
N GLN A 36 9.16 -2.16 11.63
CA GLN A 36 9.30 -3.16 12.71
C GLN A 36 10.50 -4.07 12.47
N LEU A 37 10.73 -4.49 11.22
CA LEU A 37 11.93 -5.25 10.87
C LEU A 37 13.22 -4.43 11.06
N GLY A 38 13.15 -3.10 10.91
CA GLY A 38 14.24 -2.18 11.19
C GLY A 38 14.69 -2.24 12.64
N LYS A 39 13.75 -2.36 13.59
CA LYS A 39 14.06 -2.59 15.02
C LYS A 39 14.76 -3.93 15.27
N LEU A 40 14.64 -4.90 14.35
CA LEU A 40 15.28 -6.21 14.40
C LEU A 40 16.57 -6.29 13.58
N GLY A 41 17.05 -5.16 13.06
CA GLY A 41 18.33 -5.04 12.36
C GLY A 41 18.24 -4.96 10.84
N LEU A 42 17.05 -4.83 10.25
CA LEU A 42 16.92 -4.50 8.82
C LEU A 42 17.40 -3.06 8.57
N LYS A 43 18.35 -2.88 7.66
CA LYS A 43 18.80 -1.55 7.23
C LYS A 43 17.93 -1.08 6.08
N ILE A 44 16.93 -0.26 6.38
CA ILE A 44 16.07 0.36 5.37
C ILE A 44 15.78 1.82 5.71
N SER A 45 16.04 2.72 4.77
CA SER A 45 15.72 4.14 4.90
C SER A 45 14.31 4.46 4.37
N GLN A 46 13.75 5.59 4.79
CA GLN A 46 12.45 6.03 4.25
C GLN A 46 12.52 6.34 2.75
N GLU A 47 13.67 6.84 2.28
CA GLU A 47 13.94 7.08 0.86
C GLU A 47 13.87 5.78 0.07
N GLN A 48 14.52 4.71 0.55
CA GLN A 48 14.44 3.38 -0.07
C GLN A 48 13.01 2.84 -0.09
N ILE A 49 12.24 3.03 0.98
CA ILE A 49 10.82 2.63 1.02
C ILE A 49 10.03 3.36 -0.08
N ASN A 50 10.23 4.67 -0.22
CA ASN A 50 9.54 5.49 -1.23
C ASN A 50 9.94 5.08 -2.65
N GLU A 51 11.21 4.79 -2.91
CA GLU A 51 11.70 4.28 -4.20
C GLU A 51 11.07 2.93 -4.53
N ILE A 52 11.07 1.99 -3.59
CA ILE A 52 10.47 0.66 -3.75
C ILE A 52 8.99 0.80 -4.08
N PHE A 53 8.25 1.64 -3.36
CA PHE A 53 6.84 1.90 -3.62
C PHE A 53 6.62 2.51 -5.01
N THR A 54 7.48 3.43 -5.43
CA THR A 54 7.39 4.07 -6.75
C THR A 54 7.59 3.05 -7.87
N VAL A 55 8.67 2.26 -7.81
CA VAL A 55 8.99 1.23 -8.81
C VAL A 55 7.94 0.13 -8.81
N ALA A 56 7.55 -0.35 -7.64
CA ALA A 56 6.57 -1.42 -7.52
C ALA A 56 5.18 -0.97 -8.00
N ASN A 57 4.80 0.29 -7.86
CA ASN A 57 3.56 0.83 -8.45
C ASN A 57 3.64 1.04 -9.95
N SER A 58 4.81 1.43 -10.46
CA SER A 58 4.99 1.77 -11.88
C SER A 58 5.11 0.53 -12.77
N THR A 59 5.38 -0.63 -12.17
CA THR A 59 5.47 -1.91 -12.88
C THR A 59 4.12 -2.64 -12.87
N PRO A 60 3.79 -3.42 -13.92
CA PRO A 60 2.57 -4.24 -13.92
C PRO A 60 2.59 -5.32 -12.83
N GLY A 61 1.42 -5.87 -12.51
CA GLY A 61 1.25 -6.98 -11.56
C GLY A 61 0.84 -6.57 -10.14
N VAL A 62 0.54 -7.57 -9.32
CA VAL A 62 0.00 -7.38 -7.96
C VAL A 62 1.06 -6.79 -7.03
N LEU A 63 0.80 -5.59 -6.51
CA LEU A 63 1.77 -4.85 -5.69
C LEU A 63 2.24 -5.63 -4.46
N SER A 64 1.33 -6.22 -3.69
CA SER A 64 1.69 -6.91 -2.44
C SER A 64 2.62 -8.11 -2.65
N LEU A 65 2.51 -8.80 -3.79
CA LEU A 65 3.46 -9.86 -4.17
C LEU A 65 4.85 -9.29 -4.43
N LYS A 66 4.92 -8.14 -5.12
CA LYS A 66 6.19 -7.44 -5.36
C LYS A 66 6.84 -7.00 -4.05
N LEU A 67 6.06 -6.44 -3.12
CA LEU A 67 6.58 -6.00 -1.82
C LEU A 67 7.04 -7.18 -0.95
N ALA A 68 6.34 -8.31 -0.99
CA ALA A 68 6.77 -9.54 -0.32
C ALA A 68 8.11 -10.06 -0.88
N ALA A 69 8.27 -10.07 -2.21
CA ALA A 69 9.52 -10.44 -2.85
C ALA A 69 10.66 -9.45 -2.51
N VAL A 70 10.41 -8.14 -2.61
CA VAL A 70 11.42 -7.11 -2.26
C VAL A 70 11.86 -7.22 -0.82
N THR A 71 10.98 -7.63 0.10
CA THR A 71 11.36 -7.88 1.50
C THR A 71 12.49 -8.93 1.62
N GLY A 72 12.48 -9.96 0.77
CA GLY A 72 13.54 -10.97 0.75
C GLY A 72 14.87 -10.40 0.27
N PHE A 73 14.80 -9.58 -0.78
CA PHE A 73 15.97 -8.90 -1.34
C PHE A 73 16.60 -7.92 -0.35
N LEU A 74 15.77 -7.19 0.39
CA LEU A 74 16.19 -6.27 1.45
C LEU A 74 16.91 -6.99 2.60
N ILE A 75 16.36 -8.12 3.08
CA ILE A 75 16.99 -8.87 4.17
C ILE A 75 18.35 -9.46 3.76
N GLY A 76 18.49 -9.87 2.50
CA GLY A 76 19.75 -10.39 1.97
C GLY A 76 20.70 -9.32 1.44
N ASP A 77 20.49 -8.05 1.78
CA ASP A 77 21.33 -6.91 1.40
C ASP A 77 21.62 -6.87 -0.11
N TYR A 78 20.57 -7.09 -0.92
CA TYR A 78 20.62 -7.08 -2.39
C TYR A 78 21.54 -8.16 -3.02
N GLY A 79 22.02 -9.12 -2.22
CA GLY A 79 22.86 -10.22 -2.68
C GLY A 79 22.09 -11.44 -3.20
N ILE A 80 22.83 -12.49 -3.59
CA ILE A 80 22.27 -13.77 -4.08
C ILE A 80 21.37 -14.42 -3.02
N PHE A 81 21.76 -14.34 -1.75
CA PHE A 81 20.93 -14.83 -0.65
C PHE A 81 19.59 -14.09 -0.56
N GLY A 82 19.59 -12.78 -0.82
CA GLY A 82 18.38 -11.98 -0.92
C GLY A 82 17.47 -12.45 -2.05
N LEU A 83 18.03 -12.77 -3.22
CA LEU A 83 17.27 -13.30 -4.35
C LEU A 83 16.56 -14.62 -4.01
N VAL A 84 17.25 -15.53 -3.31
CA VAL A 84 16.65 -16.78 -2.82
C VAL A 84 15.53 -16.48 -1.82
N LEU A 85 15.76 -15.59 -0.86
CA LEU A 85 14.73 -15.17 0.10
C LEU A 85 13.52 -14.52 -0.58
N SER A 86 13.71 -13.76 -1.66
CA SER A 86 12.61 -13.16 -2.43
C SER A 86 11.64 -14.21 -2.96
N PHE A 87 12.15 -15.31 -3.52
CA PHE A 87 11.32 -16.42 -3.98
C PHE A 87 10.60 -17.12 -2.82
N ILE A 88 11.32 -17.36 -1.73
CA ILE A 88 10.75 -18.01 -0.53
C ILE A 88 9.62 -17.16 0.05
N PHE A 89 9.84 -15.85 0.20
CA PHE A 89 8.85 -14.94 0.77
C PHE A 89 7.66 -14.70 -0.15
N LEU A 90 7.87 -14.71 -1.47
CA LEU A 90 6.78 -14.72 -2.44
C LEU A 90 5.89 -15.96 -2.24
N ILE A 91 6.48 -17.15 -2.09
CA ILE A 91 5.73 -18.39 -1.84
C ILE A 91 4.98 -18.32 -0.49
N ILE A 92 5.66 -17.88 0.57
CA ILE A 92 5.06 -17.72 1.90
C ILE A 92 3.90 -16.74 1.89
N PHE A 93 3.97 -15.69 1.08
CA PHE A 93 2.86 -14.74 0.95
C PHE A 93 1.68 -15.33 0.18
N ILE A 94 1.92 -16.15 -0.85
CA ILE A 94 0.84 -16.71 -1.69
C ILE A 94 0.12 -17.87 -0.99
N LEU A 95 0.86 -18.74 -0.31
CA LEU A 95 0.34 -20.01 0.21
C LEU A 95 -0.86 -19.84 1.15
N PRO A 96 -0.86 -18.94 2.15
CA PRO A 96 -1.98 -18.80 3.08
C PRO A 96 -3.28 -18.45 2.37
N ALA A 97 -3.24 -17.52 1.41
CA ALA A 97 -4.40 -17.15 0.62
C ALA A 97 -4.91 -18.31 -0.25
N VAL A 98 -4.00 -19.05 -0.90
CA VAL A 98 -4.35 -20.24 -1.69
C VAL A 98 -4.98 -21.32 -0.81
N PHE A 99 -4.41 -21.60 0.36
CA PHE A 99 -4.98 -22.56 1.31
C PHE A 99 -6.38 -22.16 1.76
N LEU A 100 -6.60 -20.87 2.05
CA LEU A 100 -7.90 -20.35 2.44
C LEU A 100 -8.93 -20.55 1.33
N VAL A 101 -8.57 -20.25 0.07
CA VAL A 101 -9.44 -20.48 -1.08
C VAL A 101 -9.74 -21.96 -1.29
N ILE A 102 -8.75 -22.84 -1.19
CA ILE A 102 -8.96 -24.30 -1.33
C ILE A 102 -9.87 -24.82 -0.21
N PHE A 103 -9.62 -24.41 1.03
CA PHE A 103 -10.43 -24.77 2.19
C PHE A 103 -11.87 -24.29 2.03
N TRP A 104 -12.04 -23.04 1.60
CA TRP A 104 -13.33 -22.45 1.28
C TRP A 104 -14.07 -23.26 0.22
N LEU A 105 -13.44 -23.56 -0.91
CA LEU A 105 -14.04 -24.33 -2.00
C LEU A 105 -14.41 -25.76 -1.57
N LYS A 106 -13.61 -26.40 -0.72
CA LYS A 106 -13.94 -27.72 -0.16
C LYS A 106 -15.18 -27.66 0.73
N ILE A 107 -15.28 -26.68 1.63
CA ILE A 107 -16.45 -26.49 2.48
C ILE A 107 -17.69 -26.15 1.63
N ALA A 108 -17.52 -25.28 0.64
CA ALA A 108 -18.58 -24.82 -0.24
C ALA A 108 -19.12 -25.92 -1.17
N LYS A 109 -18.31 -26.92 -1.52
CA LYS A 109 -18.78 -28.11 -2.25
C LYS A 109 -19.47 -29.12 -1.32
N LYS A 110 -18.99 -29.28 -0.08
CA LYS A 110 -19.53 -30.24 0.90
C LYS A 110 -20.87 -29.79 1.49
N THR A 111 -21.01 -28.50 1.70
CA THR A 111 -22.23 -27.86 2.16
C THR A 111 -22.88 -27.35 0.90
N ALA A 112 -24.04 -27.85 0.47
CA ALA A 112 -24.70 -27.31 -0.72
C ALA A 112 -25.06 -25.83 -0.46
N ILE A 113 -24.14 -24.91 -0.75
CA ILE A 113 -24.31 -23.46 -0.64
C ILE A 113 -25.19 -23.05 -1.82
N LYS A 114 -26.44 -23.48 -1.83
CA LYS A 114 -27.44 -22.96 -2.75
C LYS A 114 -28.35 -21.94 -2.08
N ASN A 115 -28.34 -21.77 -0.75
CA ASN A 115 -29.08 -20.72 -0.04
C ASN A 115 -28.76 -20.60 1.46
N ASN A 116 -27.50 -20.76 1.90
CA ASN A 116 -27.22 -20.71 3.34
C ASN A 116 -27.19 -19.24 3.84
N ILE A 117 -28.28 -18.86 4.53
CA ILE A 117 -28.53 -17.54 5.14
C ILE A 117 -27.36 -17.10 6.05
N PHE A 118 -26.66 -18.05 6.66
CA PHE A 118 -25.50 -17.76 7.52
C PHE A 118 -24.39 -17.02 6.77
N TRP A 119 -23.98 -17.50 5.58
CA TRP A 119 -22.86 -16.91 4.84
C TRP A 119 -23.19 -15.55 4.25
N THR A 120 -24.42 -15.37 3.76
CA THR A 120 -24.90 -14.08 3.25
C THR A 120 -24.99 -13.04 4.36
N ASN A 121 -25.43 -13.43 5.56
CA ASN A 121 -25.44 -12.54 6.72
C ASN A 121 -24.02 -12.23 7.24
N LEU A 122 -23.12 -13.21 7.20
CA LEU A 122 -21.72 -13.00 7.58
C LEU A 122 -21.04 -11.98 6.64
N ILE A 123 -21.22 -12.10 5.32
CA ILE A 123 -20.71 -11.12 4.36
C ILE A 123 -21.29 -9.73 4.63
N LYS A 124 -22.60 -9.62 4.94
CA LYS A 124 -23.24 -8.34 5.30
C LYS A 124 -22.63 -7.70 6.56
N ILE A 125 -22.13 -8.49 7.51
CA ILE A 125 -21.44 -7.99 8.72
C ILE A 125 -20.02 -7.54 8.40
N PHE A 126 -19.28 -8.29 7.60
CA PHE A 126 -17.88 -7.96 7.26
C PHE A 126 -17.74 -6.81 6.27
N GLN A 127 -18.69 -6.67 5.33
CA GLN A 127 -18.64 -5.62 4.30
C GLN A 127 -18.47 -4.19 4.85
N PRO A 128 -19.26 -3.70 5.83
CA PRO A 128 -19.06 -2.36 6.38
C PRO A 128 -17.71 -2.20 7.09
N VAL A 129 -17.21 -3.26 7.74
CA VAL A 129 -15.87 -3.25 8.38
C VAL A 129 -14.78 -3.09 7.32
N ILE A 130 -14.85 -3.86 6.23
CA ILE A 130 -13.89 -3.77 5.12
C ILE A 130 -13.93 -2.38 4.48
N ILE A 131 -15.13 -1.84 4.24
CA ILE A 131 -15.30 -0.48 3.72
C ILE A 131 -14.65 0.55 4.66
N GLY A 132 -14.88 0.42 5.98
CA GLY A 132 -14.27 1.29 6.99
C GLY A 132 -12.74 1.26 6.95
N ILE A 133 -12.14 0.07 6.85
CA ILE A 133 -10.68 -0.09 6.74
C ILE A 133 -10.15 0.57 5.46
N ILE A 134 -10.80 0.32 4.32
CA ILE A 134 -10.39 0.90 3.03
C ILE A 134 -10.48 2.43 3.07
N LEU A 135 -11.57 2.98 3.62
CA LEU A 135 -11.74 4.43 3.74
C LEU A 135 -10.70 5.05 4.68
N ALA A 136 -10.42 4.41 5.82
CA ALA A 136 -9.41 4.89 6.76
C ALA A 136 -8.00 4.92 6.13
N LEU A 137 -7.65 3.86 5.40
CA LEU A 137 -6.35 3.77 4.71
C LEU A 137 -6.26 4.76 3.53
N ALA A 138 -7.33 4.92 2.75
CA ALA A 138 -7.40 5.93 1.69
C ALA A 138 -7.24 7.35 2.25
N PHE A 139 -7.92 7.66 3.35
CA PHE A 139 -7.79 8.94 4.05
C PHE A 139 -6.37 9.16 4.60
N GLN A 140 -5.77 8.13 5.20
CA GLN A 140 -4.39 8.19 5.69
C GLN A 140 -3.40 8.45 4.55
N LEU A 141 -3.54 7.74 3.42
CA LEU A 141 -2.69 7.95 2.24
C LEU A 141 -2.85 9.35 1.67
N PHE A 142 -4.09 9.79 1.48
CA PHE A 142 -4.39 11.14 0.98
C PHE A 142 -3.80 12.24 1.86
N THR A 143 -3.98 12.13 3.18
CA THR A 143 -3.44 13.11 4.14
C THR A 143 -1.92 13.14 4.11
N ASN A 144 -1.25 11.98 4.05
CA ASN A 144 0.20 11.89 3.96
C ASN A 144 0.78 12.41 2.64
N LEU A 145 0.01 12.34 1.54
CA LEU A 145 0.40 12.86 0.23
C LEU A 145 0.26 14.38 0.16
N ILE A 146 -0.80 14.94 0.73
CA ILE A 146 -1.07 16.39 0.69
C ILE A 146 -0.21 17.15 1.70
N LEU A 147 -0.12 16.64 2.93
CA LEU A 147 0.65 17.28 3.99
C LEU A 147 2.10 16.80 3.93
N VAL A 148 2.84 17.18 2.89
CA VAL A 148 4.23 16.70 2.66
C VAL A 148 5.13 16.98 3.87
N ASN A 149 4.93 18.12 4.53
CA ASN A 149 5.69 18.53 5.72
C ASN A 149 5.27 17.82 7.01
N TYR A 150 4.24 16.94 6.98
CA TYR A 150 3.76 16.22 8.14
C TYR A 150 3.63 14.72 7.85
N SER A 151 3.74 13.90 8.88
CA SER A 151 3.28 12.52 8.87
C SER A 151 1.98 12.44 9.64
N PHE A 152 0.97 11.81 9.04
CA PHE A 152 -0.30 11.51 9.67
C PHE A 152 -0.38 10.02 10.00
N ASN A 153 -0.78 9.71 11.24
CA ASN A 153 -0.98 8.35 11.74
C ASN A 153 0.26 7.46 11.58
N SER A 154 1.39 7.91 12.14
CA SER A 154 2.66 7.18 12.13
C SER A 154 2.84 6.34 13.40
N SER A 155 3.80 5.40 13.38
CA SER A 155 4.17 4.60 14.56
C SER A 155 4.69 5.44 15.75
N LYS A 156 5.08 6.70 15.51
CA LYS A 156 5.62 7.62 16.51
C LYS A 156 4.63 8.69 16.98
N GLY A 157 3.43 8.76 16.39
CA GLY A 157 2.41 9.76 16.72
C GLY A 157 1.45 10.09 15.58
N TYR A 158 0.37 10.79 15.91
CA TYR A 158 -0.71 11.12 14.98
C TYR A 158 -0.38 12.25 14.01
N PHE A 159 0.34 13.28 14.47
CA PHE A 159 0.84 14.37 13.64
C PHE A 159 2.28 14.67 14.06
N LEU A 160 3.23 14.40 13.17
CA LEU A 160 4.63 14.75 13.39
C LEU A 160 5.14 15.56 12.20
N ALA A 161 5.89 16.62 12.48
CA ALA A 161 6.59 17.36 11.46
C ALA A 161 7.67 16.47 10.81
N LYS A 162 7.67 16.44 9.48
CA LYS A 162 8.76 15.88 8.67
C LYS A 162 9.78 16.98 8.38
N GLN A 163 10.96 16.57 7.95
CA GLN A 163 11.95 17.51 7.40
C GLN A 163 11.31 18.20 6.19
N SER A 164 11.28 19.53 6.21
CA SER A 164 10.57 20.32 5.22
C SER A 164 11.27 20.26 3.87
N ASP A 165 10.57 19.85 2.82
CA ASP A 165 11.05 20.02 1.45
C ASP A 165 11.14 21.51 1.15
N GLU A 166 12.33 22.02 0.84
CA GLU A 166 12.54 23.44 0.51
C GLU A 166 11.66 23.89 -0.67
N PHE A 167 11.36 22.99 -1.59
CA PHE A 167 10.54 23.27 -2.78
C PHE A 167 9.07 23.56 -2.44
N LEU A 168 8.48 22.83 -1.48
CA LEU A 168 7.06 22.93 -1.12
C LEU A 168 6.84 23.80 0.12
N GLN A 169 7.51 24.95 0.18
CA GLN A 169 7.32 25.96 1.23
C GLN A 169 6.56 27.20 0.72
N GLY A 170 6.03 27.99 1.65
CA GLY A 170 5.36 29.26 1.34
C GLY A 170 4.08 29.09 0.52
N TRP A 171 3.98 29.84 -0.58
CA TRP A 171 2.78 29.83 -1.44
C TRP A 171 2.59 28.51 -2.20
N ARG A 172 3.70 27.83 -2.57
CA ARG A 172 3.67 26.55 -3.29
C ARG A 172 2.98 25.45 -2.49
N PHE A 173 3.18 25.44 -1.17
CA PHE A 173 2.52 24.51 -0.25
C PHE A 173 0.99 24.62 -0.35
N TRP A 174 0.46 25.84 -0.23
CA TRP A 174 -0.98 26.07 -0.27
C TRP A 174 -1.58 25.74 -1.63
N ILE A 175 -0.90 26.12 -2.72
CA ILE A 175 -1.33 25.75 -4.07
C ILE A 175 -1.33 24.24 -4.25
N PHE A 176 -0.33 23.53 -3.74
CA PHE A 176 -0.28 22.07 -3.79
C PHE A 176 -1.47 21.43 -3.05
N ILE A 177 -1.80 21.93 -1.86
CA ILE A 177 -2.96 21.44 -1.09
C ILE A 177 -4.26 21.63 -1.88
N PHE A 178 -4.50 22.83 -2.38
CA PHE A 178 -5.72 23.11 -3.16
C PHE A 178 -5.76 22.28 -4.43
N PHE A 179 -4.65 22.22 -5.17
CA PHE A 179 -4.52 21.41 -6.36
C PHE A 179 -4.85 19.94 -6.07
N ALA A 180 -4.21 19.33 -5.07
CA ALA A 180 -4.42 17.92 -4.75
C ALA A 180 -5.89 17.64 -4.35
N PHE A 181 -6.53 18.53 -3.59
CA PHE A 181 -7.92 18.38 -3.19
C PHE A 181 -8.88 18.46 -4.39
N PHE A 182 -8.81 19.55 -5.17
CA PHE A 182 -9.69 19.75 -6.32
C PHE A 182 -9.42 18.74 -7.45
N TRP A 183 -8.15 18.44 -7.71
CA TRP A 183 -7.76 17.45 -8.71
C TRP A 183 -8.30 16.07 -8.38
N THR A 184 -8.27 15.67 -7.11
CA THR A 184 -8.87 14.40 -6.66
C THR A 184 -10.37 14.34 -6.95
N ILE A 185 -11.10 15.43 -6.70
CA ILE A 185 -12.54 15.51 -7.01
C ILE A 185 -12.77 15.41 -8.53
N ILE A 186 -12.00 16.14 -9.33
CA ILE A 186 -12.10 16.14 -10.79
C ILE A 186 -11.82 14.73 -11.35
N VAL A 187 -10.74 14.08 -10.89
CA VAL A 187 -10.39 12.72 -11.30
C VAL A 187 -11.48 11.74 -10.89
N PHE A 188 -12.03 11.86 -9.68
CA PHE A 188 -13.12 11.00 -9.22
C PHE A 188 -14.37 11.12 -10.11
N ILE A 189 -14.83 12.35 -10.39
CA ILE A 189 -15.99 12.58 -11.28
C ILE A 189 -15.71 12.08 -12.70
N SER A 190 -14.50 12.30 -13.22
CA SER A 190 -14.12 11.87 -14.56
C SER A 190 -14.02 10.35 -14.66
N TYR A 191 -13.49 9.69 -13.62
CA TYR A 191 -13.45 8.24 -13.52
C TYR A 191 -14.85 7.62 -13.54
N LEU A 192 -15.83 8.21 -12.84
CA LEU A 192 -17.24 7.78 -12.91
C LEU A 192 -17.82 7.91 -14.32
N ARG A 193 -17.28 8.81 -15.16
CA ARG A 193 -17.61 8.97 -16.58
C ARG A 193 -16.77 8.07 -17.51
N GLN A 194 -16.01 7.14 -16.96
CA GLN A 194 -15.18 6.17 -17.69
C GLN A 194 -14.10 6.80 -18.60
N THR A 195 -13.65 8.03 -18.30
CA THR A 195 -12.49 8.59 -19.03
C THR A 195 -11.23 7.78 -18.76
N ASN A 196 -10.34 7.69 -19.76
CA ASN A 196 -9.08 6.98 -19.66
C ASN A 196 -8.20 7.56 -18.53
N ILE A 197 -7.88 6.72 -17.53
CA ILE A 197 -7.06 7.10 -16.37
C ILE A 197 -5.69 7.63 -16.80
N PHE A 198 -5.09 7.05 -17.84
CA PHE A 198 -3.78 7.47 -18.34
C PHE A 198 -3.79 8.93 -18.82
N LEU A 199 -4.87 9.33 -19.51
CA LEU A 199 -5.05 10.70 -19.98
C LEU A 199 -5.27 11.66 -18.81
N LEU A 200 -6.03 11.25 -17.79
CA LEU A 200 -6.17 12.02 -16.57
C LEU A 200 -4.82 12.23 -15.87
N VAL A 201 -3.98 11.19 -15.75
CA VAL A 201 -2.65 11.32 -15.15
C VAL A 201 -1.79 12.33 -15.92
N ILE A 202 -1.74 12.26 -17.25
CA ILE A 202 -0.97 13.21 -18.07
C ILE A 202 -1.44 14.65 -17.88
N ILE A 203 -2.75 14.88 -17.95
CA ILE A 203 -3.33 16.23 -17.74
C ILE A 203 -3.00 16.73 -16.33
N GLY A 204 -3.12 15.87 -15.33
CA GLY A 204 -2.79 16.20 -13.94
C GLY A 204 -1.33 16.63 -13.78
N ILE A 205 -0.40 15.91 -14.41
CA ILE A 205 1.03 16.27 -14.39
C ILE A 205 1.24 17.64 -15.06
N ILE A 206 0.64 17.90 -16.22
CA ILE A 206 0.77 19.18 -16.93
C ILE A 206 0.24 20.32 -16.07
N ILE A 207 -0.96 20.19 -15.49
CA ILE A 207 -1.56 21.23 -14.65
C ILE A 207 -0.73 21.43 -13.36
N ALA A 208 -0.21 20.36 -12.76
CA ALA A 208 0.64 20.46 -11.58
C ALA A 208 1.93 21.23 -11.88
N LEU A 209 2.60 20.93 -13.01
CA LEU A 209 3.81 21.65 -13.44
C LEU A 209 3.52 23.14 -13.67
N VAL A 210 2.40 23.47 -14.33
CA VAL A 210 1.98 24.86 -14.56
C VAL A 210 1.65 25.58 -13.25
N SER A 211 1.01 24.89 -12.31
CA SER A 211 0.55 25.50 -11.04
C SER A 211 1.69 25.69 -10.04
N LEU A 212 2.63 24.74 -9.98
CA LEU A 212 3.75 24.77 -9.02
C LEU A 212 4.97 25.53 -9.54
N GLN A 213 5.07 25.72 -10.86
CA GLN A 213 6.14 26.47 -11.53
C GLN A 213 7.54 26.07 -11.02
N PRO A 214 7.97 24.80 -11.22
CA PRO A 214 9.25 24.31 -10.70
C PRO A 214 10.49 24.98 -11.31
N TRP A 215 10.33 25.75 -12.38
CA TRP A 215 11.40 26.50 -13.05
C TRP A 215 11.68 27.88 -12.45
N LEU A 216 10.91 28.31 -11.44
CA LEU A 216 11.15 29.53 -10.67
C LEU A 216 11.96 29.23 -9.39
#